data_AF-A0A2N1Q353-F1
#
_entry.id   AF-A0A2N1Q353-F1
#
_cell.length_a   1.000
_cell.length_b   1.000
_cell.length_c   1.000
_cell.angle_alpha   90.00
_cell.angle_beta   90.00
_cell.angle_gamma   90.00
#
_symmetry.space_group_name_H-M   'P 1'
#
loop_
_entity.id
_entity.type
_entity.pdbx_description
1 polymer ?
#
loop_
_entity_poly.entity_id
_entity_poly.type
_entity_poly.pdbx_seq_one_letter_code
_entity_poly.pdbx_strand_id
1 'polypeptide(L)'
;MGHARSLSKLKDVIRIKKIANMIIEEHLTVRDIESLVKKEKKKNEINRKSISSDLQTELNLFRDSFNQNHLLKEPVKITSNKIVITVHNVEEIKKIRDMINGKIK
;
A
#
# COMPACT_ATOMS: atom_id res chain seq x y z
N MET A 1 16.16 23.59 8.08
CA MET A 1 15.67 22.73 6.97
C MET A 1 14.35 22.00 7.28
N GLY A 2 14.07 21.64 8.54
CA GLY A 2 12.84 20.92 8.92
C GLY A 2 11.54 21.62 8.52
N HIS A 3 11.45 22.95 8.72
CA HIS A 3 10.28 23.76 8.36
C HIS A 3 9.88 23.60 6.88
N ALA A 4 10.82 23.79 5.96
CA ALA A 4 10.57 23.70 4.52
C ALA A 4 10.15 22.28 4.09
N ARG A 5 10.75 21.23 4.69
CA ARG A 5 10.40 19.83 4.42
C ARG A 5 8.97 19.48 4.87
N SER A 6 8.49 20.08 5.95
CA SER A 6 7.12 19.88 6.41
C SER A 6 6.13 20.55 5.47
N LEU A 7 6.41 21.78 5.03
CA LEU A 7 5.57 22.51 4.09
C LEU A 7 5.53 21.89 2.69
N SER A 8 6.63 21.33 2.19
CA SER A 8 6.70 20.73 0.85
C SER A 8 5.77 19.52 0.65
N LYS A 9 5.21 18.98 1.75
CA LYS A 9 4.27 17.84 1.74
C LYS A 9 2.82 18.29 1.50
N LEU A 10 2.51 19.57 1.62
CA LEU A 10 1.16 20.12 1.46
C LEU A 10 0.82 20.34 -0.02
N LYS A 11 -0.47 20.21 -0.37
CA LYS A 11 -0.96 20.43 -1.73
C LYS A 11 -1.28 21.90 -2.02
N ASP A 12 -1.83 22.62 -1.04
CA ASP A 12 -2.35 23.98 -1.20
C ASP A 12 -1.26 25.03 -0.99
N VAL A 13 -0.93 25.76 -2.06
CA VAL A 13 0.09 26.82 -2.09
C VAL A 13 -0.31 28.03 -1.25
N ILE A 14 -1.60 28.39 -1.20
CA ILE A 14 -2.08 29.52 -0.39
C ILE A 14 -1.90 29.18 1.09
N ARG A 15 -2.24 27.94 1.47
CA ARG A 15 -2.05 27.46 2.85
C ARG A 15 -0.58 27.40 3.25
N ILE A 16 0.31 26.96 2.35
CA ILE A 16 1.76 26.97 2.58
C ILE A 16 2.25 28.38 2.91
N LYS A 17 1.84 29.40 2.13
CA LYS A 17 2.23 30.80 2.39
C LYS A 17 1.73 31.30 3.74
N LYS A 18 0.49 31.00 4.11
CA LYS A 18 -0.06 31.36 5.43
C LYS A 18 0.73 30.76 6.59
N ILE A 19 1.05 29.46 6.50
CA ILE A 19 1.84 28.79 7.54
C ILE A 19 3.27 29.36 7.55
N ALA A 20 3.87 29.66 6.39
CA ALA A 20 5.19 30.27 6.33
C ALA A 20 5.26 31.63 7.04
N ASN A 21 4.26 32.49 6.88
CA ASN A 21 4.20 33.76 7.60
C ASN A 21 4.03 33.53 9.11
N MET A 22 3.16 32.60 9.52
CA MET A 22 2.96 32.25 10.93
C MET A 22 4.23 31.70 11.60
N ILE A 23 5.07 30.97 10.87
CA ILE A 23 6.38 30.51 11.38
C ILE A 23 7.27 31.70 11.73
N ILE A 24 7.24 32.76 10.91
CA ILE A 24 8.05 33.96 11.10
C ILE A 24 7.48 34.82 12.24
N GLU A 25 6.16 34.99 12.27
CA GLU A 25 5.45 35.84 13.23
C GLU A 25 5.38 35.23 14.64
N GLU A 26 5.11 33.92 14.75
CA GLU A 26 4.90 33.22 16.03
C GLU A 26 6.10 32.36 16.46
N HIS A 27 7.20 32.40 15.71
CA HIS A 27 8.42 31.62 15.97
C HIS A 27 8.19 30.11 16.17
N LEU A 28 7.26 29.54 15.39
CA LEU A 28 6.88 28.13 15.50
C LEU A 28 8.06 27.17 15.31
N THR A 29 8.11 26.15 16.16
CA THR A 29 9.13 25.10 16.04
C THR A 29 8.77 24.12 14.93
N VAL A 30 9.77 23.33 14.50
CA VAL A 30 9.55 22.26 13.51
C VAL A 30 8.44 21.30 13.95
N ARG A 31 8.36 21.00 15.26
CA ARG A 31 7.37 20.06 15.81
C ARG A 31 5.94 20.60 15.76
N ASP A 32 5.78 21.90 15.97
CA ASP A 32 4.46 22.57 15.91
C ASP A 32 3.93 22.50 14.48
N ILE A 33 4.80 22.76 13.50
CA ILE A 33 4.45 22.69 12.08
C ILE A 33 4.17 21.25 11.66
N GLU A 34 4.96 20.28 12.10
CA GLU A 34 4.69 18.86 11.83
C GLU A 34 3.31 18.44 12.34
N SER A 35 2.91 18.94 13.51
CA SER A 35 1.59 18.68 14.11
C SER A 35 0.46 19.34 13.32
N LEU A 36 0.65 20.58 12.86
CA LEU A 36 -0.30 21.30 12.01
C LEU A 36 -0.46 20.62 10.64
N VAL A 37 0.66 20.31 9.97
CA VAL A 37 0.70 19.68 8.64
C VAL A 37 0.12 18.27 8.65
N LYS A 38 0.15 17.55 9.78
CA LYS A 38 -0.39 16.18 9.89
C LYS A 38 -1.89 16.11 9.62
N LYS A 39 -2.64 17.17 9.95
CA LYS A 39 -4.10 17.24 9.77
C LYS A 39 -4.50 17.74 8.37
N GLU A 40 -3.56 18.26 7.61
CA GLU A 40 -3.80 18.88 6.30
C GLU A 40 -3.70 17.88 5.14
N LYS A 41 -4.33 18.22 4.01
CA LYS A 41 -4.29 17.38 2.80
C LYS A 41 -2.90 17.35 2.18
N LYS A 42 -2.38 16.14 1.99
CA LYS A 42 -1.04 15.91 1.43
C LYS A 42 -1.05 16.10 -0.09
N LYS A 43 0.08 16.55 -0.63
CA LYS A 43 0.31 16.69 -2.08
C LYS A 43 0.16 15.35 -2.79
N ASN A 44 0.71 14.29 -2.20
CA ASN A 44 0.54 12.91 -2.64
C ASN A 44 -0.28 12.16 -1.58
N GLU A 45 -1.60 12.13 -1.76
CA GLU A 45 -2.45 11.26 -0.97
C GLU A 45 -2.20 9.82 -1.38
N ILE A 46 -1.91 8.95 -0.40
CA ILE A 46 -1.88 7.51 -0.64
C ILE A 46 -3.33 7.08 -0.75
N ASN A 47 -3.85 7.05 -1.98
CA ASN A 47 -5.14 6.45 -2.29
C ASN A 47 -5.06 4.94 -2.08
N ARG A 48 -5.15 4.50 -0.82
CA ARG A 48 -5.37 3.11 -0.49
C ARG A 48 -6.80 2.80 -0.93
N LYS A 49 -6.94 2.17 -2.11
CA LYS A 49 -8.23 1.60 -2.52
C LYS A 49 -8.65 0.63 -1.42
N SER A 50 -9.73 0.95 -0.71
CA SER A 50 -10.31 0.05 0.28
C SER A 50 -10.83 -1.17 -0.46
N ILE A 51 -10.31 -2.33 -0.10
CA ILE A 51 -10.84 -3.60 -0.56
C ILE A 51 -12.03 -3.94 0.33
N SER A 52 -13.12 -4.45 -0.24
CA SER A 52 -14.25 -4.91 0.56
C SER A 52 -13.81 -6.04 1.49
N SER A 53 -14.37 -6.10 2.69
CA SER A 53 -14.15 -7.18 3.66
C SER A 53 -14.36 -8.56 3.03
N ASP A 54 -15.36 -8.66 2.15
CA ASP A 54 -15.78 -9.91 1.54
C ASP A 54 -14.73 -10.40 0.53
N LEU A 55 -14.22 -9.49 -0.31
CA LEU A 55 -13.16 -9.82 -1.27
C LEU A 55 -11.86 -10.19 -0.55
N GLN A 56 -11.54 -9.53 0.56
CA GLN A 56 -10.38 -9.90 1.37
C GLN A 56 -10.54 -11.28 2.01
N THR A 57 -11.75 -11.64 2.43
CA THR A 57 -12.06 -12.95 3.00
C THR A 57 -11.91 -14.06 1.97
N GLU A 58 -12.50 -13.88 0.78
CA GLU A 58 -12.37 -14.83 -0.34
C GLU A 58 -10.91 -15.01 -0.79
N LEU A 59 -10.13 -13.92 -0.86
CA LEU A 59 -8.70 -14.01 -1.19
C LEU A 59 -7.92 -14.83 -0.16
N ASN A 60 -8.23 -14.67 1.13
CA ASN A 60 -7.59 -15.44 2.20
C ASN A 60 -7.96 -16.93 2.09
N LEU A 61 -9.24 -17.25 1.89
CA LEU A 61 -9.70 -18.63 1.70
C LEU A 61 -9.01 -19.29 0.50
N PHE A 62 -8.88 -18.57 -0.62
CA PHE A 62 -8.15 -19.06 -1.79
C PHE A 62 -6.68 -19.34 -1.45
N ARG A 63 -6.01 -18.38 -0.80
CA ARG A 63 -4.60 -18.52 -0.40
C ARG A 63 -4.39 -19.75 0.47
N ASP A 64 -5.23 -19.93 1.48
CA ASP A 64 -5.10 -21.01 2.45
C ASP A 64 -5.35 -22.36 1.77
N SER A 65 -6.42 -22.46 0.97
CA SER A 65 -6.73 -23.67 0.18
C SER A 65 -5.59 -24.03 -0.78
N PHE A 66 -5.01 -23.02 -1.45
CA PHE A 66 -3.94 -23.24 -2.41
C PHE A 66 -2.65 -23.72 -1.71
N ASN A 67 -2.29 -23.12 -0.58
CA ASN A 67 -1.10 -23.50 0.19
C ASN A 67 -1.25 -24.87 0.86
N GLN A 68 -2.47 -25.29 1.21
CA GLN A 68 -2.72 -26.63 1.76
C GLN A 68 -2.65 -27.71 0.68
N ASN A 69 -3.23 -27.45 -0.50
CA ASN A 69 -3.32 -28.45 -1.57
C ASN A 69 -2.04 -28.56 -2.42
N HIS A 70 -1.20 -27.52 -2.42
CA HIS A 70 -0.02 -27.47 -3.28
C HIS A 70 1.24 -27.10 -2.50
N LEU A 71 2.20 -28.02 -2.53
CA LEU A 71 3.53 -27.81 -1.97
C LEU A 71 4.35 -26.91 -2.92
N LEU A 72 4.22 -25.60 -2.77
CA LEU A 72 5.12 -24.63 -3.41
C LEU A 72 6.32 -24.34 -2.51
N LYS A 73 7.44 -23.97 -3.14
CA LYS A 73 8.65 -23.56 -2.43
C LYS A 73 8.45 -22.27 -1.63
N GLU A 74 7.59 -21.38 -2.13
CA GLU A 74 7.12 -20.20 -1.41
C GLU A 74 5.60 -20.24 -1.25
N PRO A 75 5.07 -19.84 -0.09
CA PRO A 75 3.64 -19.72 0.09
C PRO A 75 3.09 -18.60 -0.80
N VAL A 76 1.87 -18.81 -1.31
CA VAL A 76 1.11 -17.81 -2.03
C VAL A 76 0.86 -16.60 -1.13
N LYS A 77 1.03 -15.39 -1.69
CA LYS A 77 0.90 -14.10 -0.99
C LYS A 77 -0.28 -13.33 -1.57
N ILE A 78 -0.94 -12.53 -0.73
CA ILE A 78 -1.99 -11.59 -1.18
C ILE A 78 -1.41 -10.18 -1.10
N THR A 79 -1.46 -9.46 -2.22
CA THR A 79 -1.06 -8.04 -2.29
C THR A 79 -2.25 -7.22 -2.71
N SER A 80 -2.89 -6.56 -1.74
CA SER A 80 -4.13 -5.82 -1.96
C SER A 80 -5.18 -6.73 -2.62
N ASN A 81 -5.53 -6.47 -3.88
CA ASN A 81 -6.55 -7.22 -4.63
C ASN A 81 -5.95 -8.29 -5.56
N LYS A 82 -4.73 -8.73 -5.31
CA LYS A 82 -4.00 -9.67 -6.18
C LYS A 82 -3.47 -10.85 -5.40
N ILE A 83 -3.50 -12.01 -6.03
CA ILE A 83 -2.80 -13.21 -5.58
C ILE A 83 -1.44 -13.26 -6.30
N VAL A 84 -0.37 -13.43 -5.54
CA VAL A 84 1.00 -13.47 -6.02
C VAL A 84 1.55 -14.86 -5.75
N ILE A 85 1.91 -15.55 -6.83
CA ILE A 85 2.52 -16.88 -6.80
C ILE A 85 3.97 -16.72 -7.31
N THR A 86 4.94 -16.93 -6.43
CA THR A 86 6.35 -16.97 -6.82
C THR A 86 6.67 -18.38 -7.31
N VAL A 87 7.26 -18.49 -8.48
CA VAL A 87 7.63 -19.77 -9.10
C VAL A 87 9.13 -19.78 -9.36
N HIS A 88 9.80 -20.88 -9.00
CA HIS A 88 11.26 -20.99 -9.11
C HIS A 88 11.69 -21.93 -10.24
N ASN A 89 10.81 -22.84 -10.66
CA ASN A 89 11.13 -23.88 -11.64
C ASN A 89 10.11 -23.95 -12.78
N VAL A 90 10.56 -24.41 -13.96
CA VAL A 90 9.70 -24.63 -15.13
C VAL A 90 8.63 -25.70 -14.86
N GLU A 91 8.92 -26.68 -14.01
CA GLU A 91 7.97 -27.73 -13.64
C GLU A 91 6.81 -27.20 -12.79
N GLU A 92 7.08 -26.25 -11.89
CA GLU A 92 6.06 -25.64 -11.04
C GLU A 92 5.07 -24.83 -11.88
N ILE A 93 5.55 -24.03 -12.85
CA ILE A 93 4.65 -23.27 -13.73
C ILE A 93 3.85 -24.18 -14.65
N LYS A 94 4.41 -25.34 -15.06
CA LYS A 94 3.65 -26.35 -15.83
C LYS A 94 2.52 -26.94 -14.99
N LYS A 95 2.78 -27.35 -13.73
CA LYS A 95 1.76 -27.85 -12.81
C LYS A 95 0.63 -26.83 -12.57
N ILE A 96 0.98 -25.56 -12.33
CA ILE A 96 -0.01 -24.49 -12.16
C ILE A 96 -0.84 -24.29 -13.43
N ARG A 97 -0.19 -24.31 -14.62
CA ARG A 97 -0.87 -24.19 -15.90
C ARG A 97 -1.88 -25.33 -16.12
N ASP A 98 -1.49 -26.57 -15.83
CA ASP A 98 -2.34 -27.74 -16.02
C ASP A 98 -3.55 -27.74 -15.08
N MET A 99 -3.36 -27.24 -13.86
CA MET A 99 -4.42 -27.02 -12.89
C MET A 99 -5.44 -25.97 -13.34
N ILE A 100 -4.97 -24.79 -13.80
CA ILE A 100 -5.86 -23.72 -14.26
C ILE A 100 -6.64 -24.14 -15.51
N ASN A 101 -6.03 -24.93 -16.40
CA ASN A 101 -6.66 -25.42 -17.61
C ASN A 101 -7.61 -26.61 -17.38
N GLY A 102 -7.82 -27.05 -16.13
CA GLY A 102 -8.71 -28.17 -15.82
C GLY A 102 -8.24 -29.52 -16.39
N LYS A 103 -6.94 -29.68 -16.67
CA LYS A 103 -6.36 -30.94 -17.20
C LYS A 103 -5.96 -31.94 -16.12
N ILE A 104 -6.44 -31.75 -14.88
CA ILE A 104 -6.31 -32.74 -13.82
C ILE A 104 -7.47 -33.73 -13.99
N LYS A 105 -7.16 -34.89 -14.59
CA LYS A 105 -7.94 -36.12 -14.46
C LYS A 105 -7.50 -36.86 -13.21
#